data_AF-A0A1F8P1A1-F1
#
_entry.id   AF-A0A1F8P1A1-F1
#
_cell.length_a   1.000
_cell.length_b   1.000
_cell.length_c   1.000
_cell.angle_alpha   90.00
_cell.angle_beta   90.00
_cell.angle_gamma   90.00
#
_symmetry.space_group_name_H-M   'P 1'
#
loop_
_entity.id
_entity.type
_entity.pdbx_description
1 polymer ?
#
loop_
_entity_poly.entity_id
_entity_poly.type
_entity_poly.pdbx_seq_one_letter_code
_entity_poly.pdbx_strand_id
1 'polypeptide(L)' 'MVIILVLISCDIQTIQGSRNIITEARDVGGFNRIELEGMGKVILTQGEEESLTIEADDNLMEYITTEVTR' A
#
# COMPACT_ATOMS: atom_id res chain seq x y z
N MET A 1 -18.04 36.90 30.26
CA MET A 1 -16.75 36.40 29.75
C MET A 1 -17.05 35.21 28.86
N VAL A 2 -16.84 35.36 27.56
CA VAL A 2 -17.14 34.33 26.55
C VAL A 2 -15.94 33.39 26.46
N ILE A 3 -16.15 32.09 26.68
CA ILE A 3 -15.15 31.05 26.45
C ILE A 3 -15.36 30.55 25.03
N ILE A 4 -14.44 30.89 24.12
CA ILE A 4 -14.39 30.34 22.76
C ILE A 4 -13.53 29.08 22.82
N LEU A 5 -14.18 27.91 22.76
CA LEU A 5 -13.52 26.63 22.60
C LEU A 5 -13.28 26.40 21.12
N VAL A 6 -12.07 26.68 20.65
CA VAL A 6 -11.65 26.36 19.27
C VAL A 6 -11.37 24.86 19.22
N LEU A 7 -12.30 24.08 18.67
CA LEU A 7 -12.08 22.67 18.35
C LEU A 7 -11.18 22.60 17.12
N ILE A 8 -9.92 22.28 17.33
CA ILE A 8 -8.94 22.02 16.27
C ILE A 8 -9.25 20.62 15.72
N SER A 9 -10.06 20.54 14.65
CA SER A 9 -10.23 19.28 13.92
C SER A 9 -8.94 19.03 13.15
N CYS A 10 -8.29 17.90 13.40
CA CYS A 10 -7.16 17.45 12.60
C CYS A 10 -7.75 16.81 11.33
N ASP A 11 -7.70 17.51 10.20
CA ASP A 11 -8.01 16.94 8.90
C ASP A 11 -6.89 15.96 8.50
N ILE A 12 -6.98 14.73 9.00
CA ILE A 12 -6.16 13.63 8.52
C ILE A 12 -6.72 13.24 7.16
N GLN A 13 -5.98 13.55 6.09
CA GLN A 13 -6.35 13.11 4.75
C GLN A 13 -6.19 11.59 4.65
N THR A 14 -7.31 10.87 4.79
CA THR A 14 -7.37 9.43 4.57
C THR A 14 -8.06 9.15 3.25
N ILE A 15 -7.45 8.31 2.40
CA ILE A 15 -8.08 7.83 1.19
C ILE A 15 -8.86 6.56 1.54
N GLN A 16 -10.17 6.61 1.38
CA GLN A 16 -11.02 5.43 1.57
C GLN A 16 -10.98 4.55 0.33
N GLY A 17 -10.81 3.24 0.53
CA GLY A 17 -10.86 2.26 -0.56
C GLY A 17 -12.23 2.23 -1.26
N SER A 18 -12.21 2.03 -2.57
CA SER A 18 -13.39 2.00 -3.45
C SER A 18 -14.24 0.73 -3.31
N ARG A 19 -13.71 -0.31 -2.64
CA ARG A 19 -14.21 -1.69 -2.61
C ARG A 19 -14.20 -2.42 -3.96
N ASN A 20 -13.50 -1.87 -4.96
CA ASN A 20 -13.29 -2.54 -6.23
C ASN A 20 -11.89 -3.16 -6.27
N ILE A 21 -11.78 -4.41 -5.81
CA ILE A 21 -10.50 -5.12 -5.76
C ILE A 21 -10.04 -5.48 -7.17
N ILE A 22 -8.81 -5.07 -7.50
CA ILE A 22 -8.12 -5.45 -8.73
C ILE A 22 -6.78 -6.10 -8.41
N THR A 23 -6.25 -6.80 -9.41
CA THR A 23 -4.95 -7.47 -9.36
C THR A 23 -4.01 -6.85 -10.37
N GLU A 24 -2.82 -6.45 -9.96
CA GLU A 24 -1.79 -5.88 -10.83
C GLU A 24 -0.46 -6.62 -10.67
N ALA A 25 0.13 -7.01 -11.81
CA ALA A 25 1.48 -7.58 -11.85
C ALA A 25 2.52 -6.47 -11.96
N ARG A 26 3.61 -6.57 -11.22
CA ARG A 26 4.75 -5.64 -11.24
C ARG A 26 6.01 -6.36 -11.70
N ASP A 27 6.75 -5.73 -12.60
CA ASP A 27 8.07 -6.22 -13.00
C ASP A 27 9.05 -6.08 -11.83
N VAL A 28 9.65 -7.20 -11.43
CA VAL A 28 10.64 -7.27 -10.35
C VAL A 28 11.73 -8.27 -10.72
N GLY A 29 12.90 -8.15 -10.10
CA GLY A 29 13.90 -9.21 -10.16
C GLY A 29 15.23 -8.86 -9.50
N GLY A 30 15.98 -9.89 -9.13
CA GLY A 30 17.28 -9.80 -8.49
C GLY A 30 17.23 -9.40 -7.01
N PHE A 31 16.25 -9.89 -6.25
CA PHE A 31 16.11 -9.59 -4.81
C PHE A 31 16.13 -10.85 -3.95
N ASN A 32 16.62 -10.73 -2.72
CA ASN A 32 16.70 -11.84 -1.75
C ASN A 32 16.09 -11.52 -0.38
N ARG A 33 15.42 -10.36 -0.28
CA ARG A 33 14.78 -9.84 0.92
C ARG A 33 13.48 -9.17 0.52
N ILE A 34 12.47 -9.29 1.39
CA ILE A 34 11.19 -8.60 1.26
C ILE A 34 11.01 -7.76 2.52
N GLU A 35 10.64 -6.50 2.32
CA GLU A 35 10.26 -5.55 3.36
C GLU A 35 8.88 -4.99 3.01
N LEU A 36 7.98 -4.95 3.99
CA LEU A 36 6.66 -4.36 3.84
C LEU A 36 6.54 -3.21 4.82
N GLU A 37 6.36 -2.01 4.27
CA GLU A 37 6.00 -0.83 5.04
C GLU A 37 4.50 -0.58 4.93
N GLY A 38 3.84 -0.32 6.07
CA GLY A 38 2.40 -0.08 6.12
C GLY A 38 1.56 -1.34 6.38
N MET A 39 0.32 -1.32 5.92
CA MET A 39 -0.65 -2.39 6.16
C MET A 39 -0.79 -3.28 4.94
N GLY A 40 -0.64 -4.58 5.12
CA GLY A 40 -0.81 -5.55 4.05
C GLY A 40 -0.53 -6.97 4.51
N LYS A 41 -0.82 -7.93 3.64
CA LYS A 41 -0.51 -9.34 3.84
C LYS A 41 0.45 -9.79 2.75
N VAL A 42 1.64 -10.25 3.13
CA VAL A 42 2.59 -10.87 2.21
C VAL A 42 2.34 -12.37 2.15
N ILE A 43 2.17 -12.91 0.95
CA ILE A 43 2.16 -14.36 0.68
C ILE A 43 3.39 -14.66 -0.16
N LEU A 44 4.32 -15.45 0.39
CA LEU A 44 5.55 -15.83 -0.28
C LEU A 44 5.49 -17.29 -0.73
N THR A 45 5.77 -17.51 -2.01
CA THR A 45 5.96 -18.84 -2.61
C THR A 45 7.37 -18.88 -3.20
N GLN A 46 8.17 -19.87 -2.82
CA GLN A 46 9.50 -20.08 -3.40
C GLN A 46 9.37 -20.95 -4.67
N GLY A 47 9.99 -20.50 -5.75
CA GLY A 47 9.97 -21.16 -7.06
C GLY A 47 11.19 -20.76 -7.90
N GLU A 48 11.14 -21.09 -9.18
CA GLU A 48 12.25 -20.83 -10.13
C GLU A 48 12.25 -19.39 -10.68
N GLU A 49 11.10 -18.71 -10.65
CA GLU A 49 10.91 -17.38 -11.21
C GLU A 49 10.54 -16.36 -10.14
N GLU A 50 11.06 -15.14 -10.28
CA GLU A 50 10.71 -13.98 -9.46
C GLU A 50 9.46 -13.30 -10.04
N SER A 51 8.48 -13.02 -9.20
CA SER A 51 7.26 -12.30 -9.59
C SER A 51 6.65 -11.55 -8.41
N LEU A 52 5.92 -10.47 -8.72
CA LEU A 52 5.15 -9.70 -7.75
C LEU A 52 3.76 -9.40 -8.28
N THR A 53 2.76 -9.75 -7.48
CA THR A 53 1.35 -9.46 -7.74
C THR A 53 0.76 -8.72 -6.55
N ILE A 54 0.02 -7.65 -6.80
CA ILE A 54 -0.65 -6.83 -5.79
C ILE A 54 -2.15 -6.97 -5.96
N GLU A 55 -2.86 -7.20 -4.86
CA GLU A 55 -4.33 -7.21 -4.80
C GLU A 55 -4.80 -6.13 -3.82
N ALA A 56 -5.55 -5.15 -4.31
CA ALA A 56 -6.05 -4.01 -3.53
C ALA A 56 -7.21 -3.33 -4.26
N ASP A 57 -7.88 -2.39 -3.58
CA ASP A 57 -8.87 -1.51 -4.22
C ASP A 57 -8.21 -0.66 -5.32
N ASP A 58 -8.87 -0.52 -6.47
CA ASP A 58 -8.35 0.17 -7.65
C ASP A 58 -7.83 1.59 -7.39
N ASN A 59 -8.56 2.37 -6.59
CA ASN A 59 -8.20 3.74 -6.23
C ASN A 59 -7.00 3.82 -5.28
N LEU A 60 -6.54 2.70 -4.73
CA LEU A 60 -5.37 2.64 -3.88
C LEU A 60 -4.11 2.20 -4.65
N MET A 61 -4.25 1.60 -5.83
CA MET A 61 -3.10 1.07 -6.58
C MET A 61 -2.06 2.14 -6.93
N GLU A 62 -2.49 3.36 -7.23
CA GLU A 62 -1.57 4.48 -7.54
C GLU A 62 -0.70 4.90 -6.34
N TYR A 63 -1.09 4.55 -5.12
CA TYR A 63 -0.38 4.89 -3.89
C TYR A 63 0.50 3.75 -3.37
N ILE A 64 0.48 2.56 -4.00
CA ILE A 64 1.31 1.42 -3.62
C ILE A 64 2.63 1.48 -4.40
N THR A 65 3.71 1.75 -3.69
CA THR A 65 5.06 1.79 -4.26
C THR A 65 5.77 0.45 -4.12
N THR A 66 6.45 0.03 -5.19
CA THR A 66 7.30 -1.17 -5.19
C THR A 66 8.66 -0.82 -5.78
N GLU A 67 9.73 -1.11 -5.06
CA GLU A 67 11.10 -0.86 -5.51
C GLU A 67 11.99 -2.08 -5.20
N VAL A 68 12.93 -2.38 -6.10
CA VAL A 68 13.99 -3.35 -5.86
C VAL A 68 15.32 -2.60 -5.71
N THR A 69 15.80 -2.53 -4.47
CA THR A 69 17.12 -1.96 -4.14
C THR A 69 18.17 -3.07 -4.01
N ARG A 70 19.39 -2.85 -4.51
CA ARG A 70 20.52 -3.79 -4.40
C ARG A 70 21.32 -3.62 -3.13
#